data_AF-A0A941EZ52-F1
#
_entry.id   AF-A0A941EZ52-F1
#
_cell.length_a   1.000
_cell.length_b   1.000
_cell.length_c   1.000
_cell.angle_alpha   90.00
_cell.angle_beta   90.00
_cell.angle_gamma   90.00
#
_symmetry.space_group_name_H-M   'P 1'
#
loop_
_entity.id
_entity.type
_entity.pdbx_description
1 polymer ?
#
loop_
_entity_poly.entity_id
_entity_poly.type
_entity_poly.pdbx_seq_one_letter_code
_entity_poly.pdbx_strand_id
1 'polypeptide(L)'
;ILGDASKVQFTQVNSSTREQVLINGQVDTVIATYSITPARAEKISFAGPYYTSQAGVLVKANNQAIQSYNDLGGRKVATQAGSTGPAILAQFAPKSTVQEFQTHQEALDSLRQGRVAAYVTDYTLLLNTL
;
A
#
# COMPACT_ATOMS: atom_id res chain seq x y z
N ILE A 1 -2.86 11.79 -23.18
CA ILE A 1 -3.96 10.82 -22.98
C ILE A 1 -5.32 11.51 -22.97
N LEU A 2 -5.55 12.59 -22.20
CA LEU A 2 -6.86 13.29 -22.22
C LEU A 2 -6.85 14.67 -22.92
N GLY A 3 -5.68 15.23 -23.23
CA GLY A 3 -5.52 16.42 -24.09
C GLY A 3 -5.98 17.75 -23.48
N ASP A 4 -6.88 17.72 -22.50
CA ASP A 4 -7.48 18.85 -21.81
C ASP A 4 -7.66 18.51 -20.32
N ALA A 5 -7.00 19.27 -19.44
CA ALA A 5 -7.02 19.03 -17.99
C ALA A 5 -8.37 19.36 -17.34
N SER A 6 -9.19 20.19 -17.99
CA SER A 6 -10.53 20.54 -17.49
C SER A 6 -11.54 19.41 -17.63
N LYS A 7 -11.22 18.38 -18.42
CA LYS A 7 -12.03 17.19 -18.63
C LYS A 7 -11.73 16.06 -17.64
N VAL A 8 -10.96 16.34 -16.60
CA VAL A 8 -10.58 15.36 -15.58
C VAL A 8 -11.03 15.87 -14.22
N GLN A 9 -11.80 15.06 -13.51
CA GLN A 9 -12.12 15.29 -12.12
C GLN A 9 -11.33 14.29 -11.26
N PHE A 10 -10.54 14.81 -10.32
CA PHE A 10 -9.81 13.97 -9.38
C PHE A 10 -10.59 13.81 -8.09
N THR A 11 -10.78 12.56 -7.68
CA THR A 11 -11.36 12.19 -6.39
C THR A 11 -10.32 11.45 -5.59
N GLN A 12 -9.98 11.97 -4.41
CA GLN A 12 -9.08 11.28 -3.50
C GLN A 12 -9.78 10.05 -2.90
N VAL A 13 -9.08 8.92 -2.89
CA VAL A 13 -9.56 7.64 -2.37
C VAL A 13 -8.51 7.00 -1.47
N ASN A 14 -8.93 6.14 -0.56
CA ASN A 14 -8.04 5.28 0.22
C ASN A 14 -7.86 3.94 -0.49
N SER A 15 -6.77 3.24 -0.18
CA SER A 15 -6.52 1.88 -0.67
C SER A 15 -7.69 0.92 -0.36
N SER A 16 -8.37 1.12 0.76
CA SER A 16 -9.54 0.36 1.22
C SER A 16 -10.85 0.70 0.50
N THR A 17 -10.98 1.89 -0.08
CA THR A 17 -12.25 2.36 -0.67
C THR A 17 -12.27 2.36 -2.19
N ARG A 18 -11.09 2.39 -2.84
CA ARG A 18 -10.97 2.55 -4.31
C ARG A 18 -11.74 1.51 -5.15
N GLU A 19 -11.85 0.27 -4.69
CA GLU A 19 -12.62 -0.77 -5.41
C GLU A 19 -14.12 -0.47 -5.37
N GLN A 20 -14.64 -0.11 -4.19
CA GLN A 20 -16.07 0.12 -4.00
C GLN A 20 -16.56 1.37 -4.75
N VAL A 21 -15.77 2.46 -4.73
CA VAL A 21 -16.14 3.69 -5.45
C VAL A 21 -16.13 3.48 -6.97
N LEU A 22 -15.27 2.58 -7.47
CA LEU A 22 -15.28 2.15 -8.87
C LEU A 22 -16.51 1.30 -9.18
N ILE A 23 -16.81 0.28 -8.36
CA ILE A 23 -18.00 -0.57 -8.53
C ILE A 23 -19.30 0.24 -8.49
N ASN A 24 -19.37 1.26 -7.63
CA ASN A 24 -20.55 2.12 -7.48
C ASN A 24 -20.67 3.18 -8.60
N GLY A 25 -19.73 3.26 -9.53
CA GLY A 25 -19.73 4.27 -10.59
C GLY A 25 -19.51 5.71 -10.08
N GLN A 26 -18.90 5.88 -8.89
CA GLN A 26 -18.55 7.21 -8.38
C GLN A 26 -17.30 7.77 -9.07
N VAL A 27 -16.47 6.89 -9.62
CA VAL A 27 -15.32 7.23 -10.48
C VAL A 27 -15.30 6.29 -11.69
N ASP A 28 -14.83 6.80 -12.82
CA ASP A 28 -14.72 5.99 -14.04
C ASP A 28 -13.45 5.14 -14.07
N THR A 29 -12.40 5.55 -13.35
CA THR A 29 -11.09 4.87 -13.35
C THR A 29 -10.36 5.12 -12.04
N VAL A 30 -9.61 4.12 -11.57
CA VAL A 30 -8.72 4.21 -10.42
C VAL A 30 -7.26 4.19 -10.86
N ILE A 31 -6.55 5.29 -10.63
CA ILE A 31 -5.09 5.41 -10.82
C ILE A 31 -4.44 5.71 -9.46
N ALA A 32 -4.47 4.72 -8.57
CA ALA A 32 -4.04 4.86 -7.18
C ALA A 32 -3.25 3.62 -6.72
N THR A 33 -2.07 3.40 -7.34
CA THR A 33 -1.14 2.27 -7.08
C THR A 33 -1.86 0.93 -6.88
N TYR A 34 -2.81 0.63 -7.77
CA TYR A 34 -3.72 -0.49 -7.57
C TYR A 34 -3.19 -1.78 -8.22
N SER A 35 -2.63 -2.66 -7.39
CA SER A 35 -2.04 -3.91 -7.88
C SER A 35 -3.09 -4.86 -8.47
N ILE A 36 -2.75 -5.47 -9.60
CA ILE A 36 -3.58 -6.50 -10.24
C ILE A 36 -3.46 -7.79 -9.41
N THR A 37 -4.58 -8.35 -8.96
CA THR A 37 -4.65 -9.67 -8.31
C THR A 37 -5.85 -10.45 -8.85
N PRO A 38 -5.84 -11.80 -8.82
CA PRO A 38 -6.98 -12.60 -9.27
C PRO A 38 -8.29 -12.21 -8.58
N ALA A 39 -8.28 -12.08 -7.25
CA ALA A 39 -9.45 -11.69 -6.47
C ALA A 39 -10.01 -10.29 -6.82
N ARG A 40 -9.17 -9.36 -7.27
CA ARG A 40 -9.62 -8.04 -7.75
C ARG A 40 -10.15 -8.14 -9.19
N ALA A 41 -9.50 -8.93 -10.03
CA ALA A 41 -9.90 -9.15 -11.42
C ALA A 41 -11.27 -9.87 -11.56
N GLU A 42 -11.70 -10.60 -10.53
CA GLU A 42 -13.06 -11.16 -10.46
C GLU A 42 -14.15 -10.08 -10.28
N LYS A 43 -13.80 -8.91 -9.76
CA LYS A 43 -14.75 -7.84 -9.40
C LYS A 43 -14.70 -6.64 -10.33
N ILE A 44 -13.54 -6.35 -10.90
CA ILE A 44 -13.27 -5.17 -11.72
C ILE A 44 -12.37 -5.51 -12.90
N SER A 45 -12.37 -4.66 -13.92
CA SER A 45 -11.46 -4.78 -15.06
C SER A 45 -10.19 -3.96 -14.86
N PHE A 46 -9.06 -4.49 -15.33
CA PHE A 46 -7.79 -3.77 -15.42
C PHE A 46 -7.41 -3.55 -16.88
N ALA A 47 -6.98 -2.34 -17.23
CA ALA A 47 -6.51 -2.01 -18.58
C ALA A 47 -5.14 -2.62 -18.93
N GLY A 48 -4.47 -3.23 -17.95
CA GLY A 48 -3.10 -3.71 -18.04
C GLY A 48 -2.18 -2.99 -17.05
N PRO A 49 -0.97 -3.51 -16.81
CA PRO A 49 -0.01 -2.86 -15.92
C PRO A 49 0.58 -1.60 -16.59
N TYR A 50 0.57 -0.48 -15.87
CA TYR A 50 1.34 0.71 -16.24
C TYR A 50 2.69 0.77 -15.52
N TYR A 51 2.85 0.01 -14.43
CA TYR A 51 4.08 -0.09 -13.66
C TYR A 51 4.12 -1.40 -12.85
N THR A 52 5.30 -1.97 -12.65
CA THR A 52 5.52 -3.16 -11.82
C THR A 52 6.40 -2.79 -10.63
N SER A 53 5.85 -2.90 -9.42
CA SER A 53 6.58 -2.71 -8.15
C SER A 53 6.66 -4.03 -7.38
N GLN A 54 7.66 -4.14 -6.51
CA GLN A 54 7.66 -5.11 -5.43
C GLN A 54 7.23 -4.43 -4.12
N ALA A 55 6.90 -5.22 -3.09
CA ALA A 55 6.77 -4.70 -1.74
C ALA A 55 8.15 -4.53 -1.09
N GLY A 56 8.35 -3.43 -0.38
CA GLY A 56 9.55 -3.16 0.41
C GLY A 56 9.25 -3.08 1.90
N VAL A 57 10.33 -3.06 2.69
CA VAL A 57 10.28 -2.85 4.14
C VAL A 57 11.01 -1.55 4.45
N LEU A 58 10.27 -0.53 4.90
CA LEU A 58 10.85 0.72 5.37
C LEU A 58 11.11 0.64 6.87
N VAL A 59 12.33 1.00 7.27
CA VAL A 59 12.78 1.09 8.66
C VAL A 59 13.47 2.43 8.89
N LYS A 60 13.67 2.81 10.15
CA LYS A 60 14.47 3.99 10.50
C LYS A 60 15.93 3.77 10.10
N ALA A 61 16.61 4.82 9.65
CA ALA A 61 18.00 4.73 9.15
C ALA A 61 18.99 4.14 10.17
N ASN A 62 18.75 4.30 11.47
CA ASN A 62 19.58 3.73 12.53
C ASN A 62 19.20 2.29 12.92
N ASN A 63 18.19 1.68 12.29
CA ASN A 63 17.79 0.31 12.54
C ASN A 63 18.64 -0.65 11.70
N GLN A 64 19.48 -1.44 12.37
CA GLN A 64 20.32 -2.47 11.75
C GLN A 64 19.76 -3.90 11.94
N ALA A 65 18.68 -4.04 12.71
CA ALA A 65 18.16 -5.32 13.17
C ALA A 65 17.09 -5.94 12.26
N ILE A 66 16.54 -5.17 11.31
CA ILE A 66 15.55 -5.65 10.35
C ILE A 66 16.19 -5.57 8.97
N GLN A 67 16.55 -6.71 8.40
CA GLN A 67 17.19 -6.83 7.09
C GLN A 67 16.32 -7.66 6.12
N SER A 68 15.29 -8.33 6.64
CA SER A 68 14.40 -9.19 5.88
C SER A 68 13.02 -9.30 6.53
N TYR A 69 12.06 -9.92 5.82
CA TYR A 69 10.75 -10.25 6.39
C TYR A 69 10.83 -11.17 7.62
N ASN A 70 11.85 -12.03 7.70
CA ASN A 70 12.03 -12.94 8.84
C ASN A 70 12.30 -12.20 10.15
N ASP A 71 12.91 -11.01 10.07
CA ASP A 71 13.26 -10.18 11.23
C ASP A 71 12.06 -9.42 11.82
N LEU A 72 10.89 -9.52 11.18
CA LEU A 72 9.65 -8.87 11.59
C LEU A 72 8.87 -9.67 12.65
N GLY A 73 9.25 -10.93 12.92
CA GLY A 73 8.61 -11.75 13.94
C GLY A 73 8.63 -11.09 15.32
N GLY A 74 7.47 -11.05 15.98
CA GLY A 74 7.30 -10.40 17.29
C GLY A 74 7.34 -8.87 17.26
N ARG A 75 7.52 -8.25 16.09
CA ARG A 75 7.55 -6.79 15.94
C ARG A 75 6.19 -6.27 15.48
N LYS A 76 5.89 -5.03 15.89
CA LYS A 76 4.75 -4.29 15.35
C LYS A 76 5.10 -3.71 13.98
N VAL A 77 4.34 -4.03 12.95
CA VAL A 77 4.63 -3.65 11.56
C VAL A 77 3.42 -2.93 10.97
N ALA A 78 3.65 -1.73 10.43
CA ALA A 78 2.63 -0.98 9.73
C ALA A 78 2.38 -1.54 8.33
N THR A 79 1.14 -1.41 7.86
CA THR A 79 0.75 -1.55 6.46
C THR A 79 -0.49 -0.68 6.21
N GLN A 80 -0.94 -0.57 4.96
CA GLN A 80 -2.16 0.15 4.61
C GLN A 80 -3.35 -0.80 4.44
N ALA A 81 -4.50 -0.44 5.01
CA ALA A 81 -5.74 -1.16 4.85
C ALA A 81 -6.17 -1.20 3.37
N GLY A 82 -6.60 -2.37 2.89
CA GLY A 82 -6.99 -2.59 1.49
C GLY A 82 -5.84 -2.57 0.47
N SER A 83 -4.59 -2.48 0.93
CA SER A 83 -3.40 -2.71 0.09
C SER A 83 -3.10 -4.21 -0.04
N THR A 84 -2.03 -4.56 -0.75
CA THR A 84 -1.49 -5.93 -0.78
C THR A 84 -0.68 -6.26 0.47
N GLY A 85 -0.28 -5.26 1.26
CA GLY A 85 0.62 -5.41 2.40
C GLY A 85 0.11 -6.35 3.50
N PRO A 86 -1.17 -6.36 3.91
CA PRO A 86 -1.68 -7.34 4.89
C PRO A 86 -1.47 -8.79 4.45
N ALA A 87 -1.76 -9.11 3.18
CA ALA A 87 -1.57 -10.46 2.64
C ALA A 87 -0.08 -10.84 2.55
N ILE A 88 0.77 -9.88 2.16
CA ILE A 88 2.23 -10.08 2.13
C ILE A 88 2.78 -10.34 3.53
N LEU A 89 2.35 -9.59 4.54
CA LEU A 89 2.78 -9.81 5.93
C LEU A 89 2.26 -11.14 6.48
N ALA A 90 1.02 -11.52 6.17
CA ALA A 90 0.49 -12.82 6.56
C ALA A 90 1.30 -13.99 5.94
N GLN A 91 1.80 -13.82 4.72
CA GLN A 91 2.58 -14.85 4.02
C GLN A 91 4.04 -14.90 4.50
N PHE A 92 4.72 -13.75 4.56
CA PHE A 92 6.18 -13.69 4.74
C PHE A 92 6.61 -13.33 6.16
N ALA A 93 5.73 -12.74 6.97
CA ALA A 93 6.00 -12.35 8.35
C ALA A 93 4.82 -12.71 9.28
N PRO A 94 4.34 -13.97 9.29
CA PRO A 94 3.12 -14.37 10.00
C PRO A 94 3.20 -14.18 11.53
N LYS A 95 4.41 -14.08 12.08
CA LYS A 95 4.66 -13.85 13.51
C LYS A 95 4.73 -12.36 13.88
N SER A 96 4.60 -11.44 12.92
CA SER A 96 4.55 -10.00 13.19
C SER A 96 3.19 -9.60 13.76
N THR A 97 3.15 -8.50 14.51
CA THR A 97 1.90 -7.84 14.89
C THR A 97 1.58 -6.78 13.86
N VAL A 98 0.64 -7.06 12.96
CA VAL A 98 0.25 -6.13 11.91
C VAL A 98 -0.62 -5.00 12.46
N GLN A 99 -0.28 -3.76 12.13
CA GLN A 99 -1.11 -2.59 12.37
C GLN A 99 -1.46 -1.94 11.02
N GLU A 100 -2.74 -1.99 10.65
CA GLU A 100 -3.23 -1.37 9.44
C GLU A 100 -3.59 0.10 9.67
N PHE A 101 -3.17 0.95 8.74
CA PHE A 101 -3.49 2.39 8.70
C PHE A 101 -4.33 2.72 7.47
N GLN A 102 -5.14 3.77 7.55
CA GLN A 102 -5.97 4.16 6.41
C GLN A 102 -5.16 4.93 5.37
N THR A 103 -4.18 5.71 5.83
CA THR A 103 -3.34 6.54 4.96
C THR A 103 -1.86 6.19 5.05
N HIS A 104 -1.13 6.50 3.98
CA HIS A 104 0.33 6.36 3.93
C HIS A 104 1.02 7.24 5.00
N GLN A 105 0.50 8.47 5.17
CA GLN A 105 1.05 9.43 6.12
C GLN A 105 0.94 8.95 7.56
N GLU A 106 -0.19 8.36 7.95
CA GLU A 106 -0.37 7.76 9.29
C GLU A 106 0.64 6.63 9.56
N ALA A 107 0.88 5.76 8.58
CA ALA A 107 1.85 4.68 8.70
C ALA A 107 3.29 5.22 8.86
N LEU A 108 3.65 6.24 8.07
CA LEU A 108 4.96 6.90 8.19
C LEU A 108 5.14 7.58 9.54
N ASP A 109 4.15 8.32 10.00
CA ASP A 109 4.23 9.03 11.28
C ASP A 109 4.33 8.06 12.45
N SER A 110 3.62 6.92 12.38
CA SER A 110 3.75 5.83 13.33
C SER A 110 5.18 5.27 13.36
N LEU A 111 5.81 5.07 12.21
CA LEU A 111 7.20 4.59 12.11
C LEU A 111 8.19 5.62 12.65
N ARG A 112 8.04 6.89 12.27
CA ARG A 112 8.91 8.00 12.75
C ARG A 112 8.90 8.11 14.26
N GLN A 113 7.70 8.04 14.85
CA GLN A 113 7.46 8.09 16.30
C GLN A 113 7.87 6.79 17.02
N GLY A 114 8.27 5.75 16.30
CA GLY A 114 8.67 4.47 16.90
C GLY A 114 7.52 3.62 17.43
N ARG A 115 6.27 3.92 17.06
CA ARG A 115 5.08 3.14 17.44
C ARG A 115 5.01 1.80 16.69
N VAL A 116 5.63 1.72 15.52
CA VAL A 116 5.89 0.50 14.75
C VAL A 116 7.38 0.40 14.43
N ALA A 117 7.87 -0.82 14.24
CA ALA A 117 9.28 -1.08 13.96
C ALA A 117 9.62 -0.99 12.46
N ALA A 118 8.63 -1.23 11.59
CA ALA A 118 8.76 -1.21 10.14
C ALA A 118 7.42 -0.84 9.49
N TYR A 119 7.49 -0.43 8.22
CA TYR A 119 6.32 -0.22 7.36
C TYR A 119 6.50 -1.00 6.05
N VAL A 120 5.53 -1.87 5.72
CA VAL A 120 5.54 -2.68 4.51
C VAL A 120 4.46 -2.19 3.53
N THR A 121 4.89 -1.83 2.32
CA THR A 121 4.03 -1.38 1.21
C THR A 121 4.82 -1.44 -0.11
N ASP A 122 4.29 -0.90 -1.20
CA ASP A 122 4.97 -0.79 -2.49
C ASP A 122 6.33 -0.06 -2.36
N TYR A 123 7.39 -0.67 -2.87
CA TYR A 123 8.75 -0.12 -2.84
C TYR A 123 8.83 1.29 -3.45
N THR A 124 8.12 1.52 -4.55
CA THR A 124 8.02 2.85 -5.17
C THR A 124 7.41 3.90 -4.25
N LEU A 125 6.41 3.52 -3.45
CA LEU A 125 5.81 4.42 -2.47
C LEU A 125 6.80 4.73 -1.35
N LEU A 126 7.63 3.76 -0.94
CA LEU A 126 8.66 3.95 0.07
C LEU A 126 9.80 4.87 -0.42
N LEU A 127 10.18 4.81 -1.69
CA LEU A 127 11.20 5.70 -2.24
C LEU A 127 10.81 7.18 -2.19
N ASN A 128 9.51 7.49 -2.25
CA ASN A 128 8.99 8.86 -2.13
C ASN A 128 9.03 9.40 -0.68
N THR A 129 9.57 8.65 0.27
CA THR A 129 9.59 9.01 1.70
C THR A 129 10.97 9.39 2.22
N LEU A 130 11.99 9.18 1.39
CA LEU A 130 13.38 9.63 1.57
C LEU A 130 13.50 11.11 1.22
#